data_AF-A0A7G6WRV3-F1
#
_entry.id   AF-A0A7G6WRV3-F1
#
_cell.length_a   1.000
_cell.length_b   1.000
_cell.length_c   1.000
_cell.angle_alpha   90.00
_cell.angle_beta   90.00
_cell.angle_gamma   90.00
#
_symmetry.space_group_name_H-M   'P 1'
#
loop_
_entity.id
_entity.type
_entity.pdbx_description
1 polymer ?
#
loop_
_entity_poly.entity_id
_entity_poly.type
_entity_poly.pdbx_seq_one_letter_code
_entity_poly.pdbx_strand_id
1 'polypeptide(L)'
;MSNQSDAPKPSSGVGRRSFLAATAATAGGAALTTTGLQPAAAAPAPSFIGPQDLGRPARSRNRAAPRRQTRIGIGYETWFDAVGWGRPEAVPILGTYSSQDRDVIRQHAEWITYTGIDHILIDWSNNLGGNWTSGTAEKIMAGTDTLLEVYAAMPQDARPDVTLLLGLDDGKAGTPNFATQIERIKTKYLANPAYRKMFLLHDGKPLVSVYTGARTTNPPTWSDPALTVRWMGAFREIVLNPGGQWSWIDRVAYANGVETPIADFATDGLEGWVATGEWAVSKIKTHQALRVDIEVTAATSKPADGGEQRVGTLTSPPFTITQRTIAFNAIGFDMDSGADLPNLNGRNVYLLRDAATNEILRHTTPPGDEDRFYVRQWNVADLVGRKVVFQAVNNSTSGGLTGWMGFSNPVQQRPEQMTTVVANAGNQAPGAYLNWDAHNRNSGAYLVEMMTAAYEYEPEILMVQQWNEFGRPDQYSVAGSNDIEPTKVTRLAGAKSDGWGFYYLKLVRDLVDQYRAGKPFPAVTLDTRYP
;
A
#
# COMPACT_ATOMS: atom_id res chain seq x y z
N MET A 1 25.33 -36.05 33.51
CA MET A 1 25.95 -34.74 33.23
C MET A 1 26.70 -34.83 31.91
N SER A 2 26.09 -34.36 30.81
CA SER A 2 26.73 -33.64 29.70
C SER A 2 25.70 -33.50 28.57
N ASN A 3 25.25 -32.27 28.36
CA ASN A 3 24.43 -31.88 27.21
C ASN A 3 25.37 -31.61 26.03
N GLN A 4 25.12 -32.25 24.89
CA GLN A 4 25.59 -31.78 23.59
C GLN A 4 24.43 -31.13 22.84
N SER A 5 24.62 -29.87 22.49
CA SER A 5 23.75 -29.04 21.68
C SER A 5 24.09 -29.23 20.20
N ASP A 6 23.16 -29.78 19.42
CA ASP A 6 23.24 -29.79 17.95
C ASP A 6 22.67 -28.48 17.39
N ALA A 7 23.53 -27.75 16.67
CA ALA A 7 23.17 -26.58 15.89
C ALA A 7 22.54 -26.99 14.54
N PRO A 8 21.51 -26.29 14.04
CA PRO A 8 20.94 -26.60 12.74
C PRO A 8 21.80 -26.04 11.59
N LYS A 9 22.04 -26.90 10.59
CA LYS A 9 22.74 -26.60 9.32
C LYS A 9 21.97 -25.59 8.46
N PRO A 10 22.66 -24.72 7.69
CA PRO A 10 22.01 -23.79 6.77
C PRO A 10 21.47 -24.54 5.54
N SER A 11 20.19 -24.33 5.22
CA SER A 11 19.57 -24.80 3.98
C SER A 11 19.96 -23.89 2.80
N SER A 12 20.25 -24.54 1.69
CA SER A 12 20.68 -23.98 0.41
C SER A 12 19.70 -22.95 -0.17
N GLY A 13 20.26 -21.85 -0.67
CA GLY A 13 19.56 -20.67 -1.16
C GLY A 13 18.62 -20.93 -2.34
N VAL A 14 17.44 -20.32 -2.26
CA VAL A 14 16.52 -20.11 -3.38
C VAL A 14 17.00 -18.89 -4.15
N GLY A 15 17.32 -19.09 -5.44
CA GLY A 15 17.83 -18.06 -6.33
C GLY A 15 16.85 -16.90 -6.54
N ARG A 16 17.35 -15.67 -6.39
CA ARG A 16 16.68 -14.43 -6.75
C ARG A 16 16.40 -14.42 -8.25
N ARG A 17 15.13 -14.37 -8.66
CA ARG A 17 14.72 -14.16 -10.05
C ARG A 17 14.84 -12.68 -10.39
N SER A 18 15.86 -12.34 -11.17
CA SER A 18 16.00 -11.05 -11.83
C SER A 18 15.05 -11.00 -13.03
N PHE A 19 14.00 -10.19 -12.98
CA PHE A 19 13.20 -9.86 -14.16
C PHE A 19 13.55 -8.45 -14.63
N LEU A 20 14.57 -8.33 -15.46
CA LEU A 20 14.81 -7.19 -16.35
C LEU A 20 15.66 -7.69 -17.53
N ALA A 21 15.01 -8.10 -18.61
CA ALA A 21 15.65 -8.33 -19.90
C ALA A 21 14.79 -7.65 -20.97
N ALA A 22 15.10 -6.39 -21.25
CA ALA A 22 14.58 -5.69 -22.43
C ALA A 22 15.60 -5.81 -23.57
N THR A 23 15.26 -6.67 -24.52
CA THR A 23 15.55 -6.64 -25.97
C THR A 23 16.65 -5.69 -26.47
N ALA A 24 17.78 -6.26 -26.89
CA ALA A 24 18.72 -5.64 -27.81
C ALA A 24 18.17 -5.75 -29.25
N ALA A 25 17.83 -4.62 -29.87
CA ALA A 25 17.53 -4.54 -31.29
C ALA A 25 18.84 -4.34 -32.08
N THR A 26 19.02 -5.18 -33.10
CA THR A 26 20.12 -5.20 -34.05
C THR A 26 20.08 -3.98 -34.98
N ALA A 27 21.11 -3.12 -34.89
CA ALA A 27 21.32 -2.05 -35.86
C ALA A 27 22.22 -2.53 -37.00
N GLY A 28 21.67 -2.56 -38.22
CA GLY A 28 22.40 -2.79 -39.47
C GLY A 28 23.34 -1.63 -39.78
N GLY A 29 24.53 -1.97 -40.26
CA GLY A 29 25.59 -1.02 -40.58
C GLY A 29 25.28 -0.15 -41.80
N ALA A 30 25.50 1.14 -41.64
CA ALA A 30 25.81 2.06 -42.72
C ALA A 30 26.96 2.95 -42.26
N ALA A 31 28.07 2.91 -43.00
CA ALA A 31 29.27 3.69 -42.73
C ALA A 31 28.97 5.19 -42.91
N LEU A 32 29.13 5.97 -41.84
CA LEU A 32 29.10 7.42 -41.87
C LEU A 32 30.48 7.95 -41.49
N THR A 33 30.96 8.83 -42.35
CA THR A 33 32.27 9.50 -42.34
C THR A 33 32.50 10.27 -41.04
N THR A 34 33.59 9.97 -40.35
CA THR A 34 34.00 10.61 -39.10
C THR A 34 34.58 12.00 -39.37
N THR A 35 33.73 13.03 -39.33
CA THR A 35 34.20 14.39 -39.07
C THR A 35 34.43 14.52 -37.57
N GLY A 36 35.65 14.93 -37.20
CA GLY A 36 36.10 15.03 -35.81
C GLY A 36 35.32 16.08 -35.03
N LEU A 37 34.25 15.65 -34.36
CA LEU A 37 33.71 16.33 -33.19
C LEU A 37 34.32 15.63 -31.98
N GLN A 38 35.12 16.36 -31.20
CA GLN A 38 35.46 15.92 -29.85
C GLN A 38 34.15 15.65 -29.09
N PRO A 39 34.01 14.51 -28.40
CA PRO A 39 32.85 14.30 -27.55
C PRO A 39 32.85 15.41 -26.50
N ALA A 40 31.80 16.24 -26.51
CA ALA A 40 31.56 17.18 -25.43
C ALA A 40 31.60 16.37 -24.12
N ALA A 41 32.45 16.79 -23.17
CA ALA A 41 32.48 16.17 -21.85
C ALA A 41 31.04 16.16 -21.30
N ALA A 42 30.53 14.97 -20.97
CA ALA A 42 29.21 14.84 -20.38
C ALA A 42 29.15 15.76 -19.14
N ALA A 43 28.14 16.61 -19.06
CA ALA A 43 27.94 17.46 -17.89
C ALA A 43 27.94 16.59 -16.63
N PRO A 44 28.57 17.03 -15.53
CA PRO A 44 28.57 16.26 -14.29
C PRO A 44 27.13 16.00 -13.84
N ALA A 45 26.87 14.79 -13.35
CA ALA A 45 25.55 14.43 -12.82
C ALA A 45 25.19 15.37 -11.65
N PRO A 46 23.93 15.85 -11.57
CA PRO A 46 23.48 16.77 -10.51
C PRO A 46 23.73 16.18 -9.11
N SER A 47 23.95 17.04 -8.11
CA SER A 47 24.18 16.63 -6.73
C SER A 47 23.03 17.06 -5.84
N PHE A 48 22.35 16.09 -5.24
CA PHE A 48 21.26 16.34 -4.31
C PHE A 48 21.73 16.40 -2.86
N ILE A 49 23.02 16.65 -2.60
CA ILE A 49 23.50 16.94 -1.24
C ILE A 49 22.92 18.28 -0.73
N GLY A 50 22.75 19.25 -1.63
CA GLY A 50 22.09 20.53 -1.36
C GLY A 50 20.82 20.73 -2.20
N PRO A 51 20.07 21.83 -1.99
CA PRO A 51 18.78 22.07 -2.64
C PRO A 51 18.90 22.62 -4.07
N GLN A 52 20.10 22.88 -4.56
CA GLN A 52 20.39 23.63 -5.79
C GLN A 52 19.78 22.97 -7.04
N ASP A 53 19.83 21.64 -7.09
CA ASP A 53 19.40 20.83 -8.23
C ASP A 53 17.97 20.30 -8.09
N LEU A 54 17.19 20.85 -7.13
CA LEU A 54 15.80 20.44 -6.92
C LEU A 54 14.92 20.77 -8.13
N GLY A 55 15.15 21.87 -8.83
CA GLY A 55 14.29 22.31 -9.93
C GLY A 55 12.93 22.83 -9.46
N ARG A 56 11.93 22.84 -10.34
CA ARG A 56 10.61 23.40 -10.03
C ARG A 56 9.75 22.49 -9.13
N PRO A 57 8.80 23.05 -8.35
CA PRO A 57 7.79 22.26 -7.65
C PRO A 57 6.98 21.35 -8.58
N ALA A 58 6.44 20.26 -8.03
CA ALA A 58 5.48 19.43 -8.75
C ALA A 58 4.21 20.22 -9.09
N ARG A 59 3.53 19.84 -10.17
CA ARG A 59 2.21 20.42 -10.46
C ARG A 59 1.22 20.08 -9.35
N SER A 60 0.48 21.08 -8.90
CA SER A 60 -0.60 20.86 -7.93
C SER A 60 -1.78 20.09 -8.55
N ARG A 61 -2.50 19.34 -7.72
CA ARG A 61 -3.74 18.63 -8.11
C ARG A 61 -4.78 19.55 -8.74
N ASN A 62 -4.80 20.83 -8.37
CA ASN A 62 -5.75 21.82 -8.90
C ASN A 62 -5.33 22.45 -10.23
N ARG A 63 -4.09 22.22 -10.74
CA ARG A 63 -3.56 22.85 -11.97
C ARG A 63 -3.22 21.91 -13.15
N ALA A 64 -3.18 20.58 -13.00
CA ALA A 64 -2.88 19.65 -14.10
C ALA A 64 -4.03 19.42 -15.13
N ALA A 65 -3.80 18.97 -16.35
CA ALA A 65 -4.86 18.42 -17.22
C ALA A 65 -4.15 17.45 -18.17
N PRO A 66 -4.67 16.25 -18.49
CA PRO A 66 -5.87 15.56 -17.98
C PRO A 66 -5.56 14.74 -16.70
N ARG A 67 -6.44 14.80 -15.67
CA ARG A 67 -6.07 14.46 -14.28
C ARG A 67 -6.52 13.08 -13.81
N ARG A 68 -5.58 12.31 -13.27
CA ARG A 68 -5.85 11.33 -12.21
C ARG A 68 -6.30 12.07 -10.94
N GLN A 69 -7.32 11.57 -10.26
CA GLN A 69 -7.99 12.28 -9.15
C GLN A 69 -7.44 11.92 -7.76
N THR A 70 -6.53 10.95 -7.69
CA THR A 70 -5.89 10.49 -6.45
C THR A 70 -5.36 11.65 -5.62
N ARG A 71 -5.76 11.68 -4.34
CA ARG A 71 -5.18 12.58 -3.35
C ARG A 71 -3.93 11.93 -2.78
N ILE A 72 -2.80 12.61 -2.86
CA ILE A 72 -1.52 12.06 -2.40
C ILE A 72 -1.20 12.68 -1.05
N GLY A 73 -1.00 11.85 -0.03
CA GLY A 73 -0.68 12.24 1.34
C GLY A 73 0.66 11.72 1.80
N ILE A 74 1.10 12.17 2.98
CA ILE A 74 2.29 11.63 3.66
C ILE A 74 2.05 11.51 5.16
N GLY A 75 2.55 10.46 5.81
CA GLY A 75 2.59 10.41 7.28
C GLY A 75 3.53 11.47 7.83
N TYR A 76 3.16 12.04 8.98
CA TYR A 76 3.88 13.15 9.59
C TYR A 76 3.83 13.05 11.11
N GLU A 77 5.00 12.97 11.74
CA GLU A 77 5.07 12.82 13.19
C GLU A 77 5.22 14.19 13.89
N THR A 78 4.61 14.33 15.07
CA THR A 78 4.64 15.56 15.89
C THR A 78 5.27 15.36 17.26
N TRP A 79 6.10 14.32 17.40
CA TRP A 79 6.45 13.74 18.71
C TRP A 79 7.87 13.98 19.22
N PHE A 80 8.76 14.72 18.54
CA PHE A 80 10.16 14.83 18.99
C PHE A 80 10.36 15.59 20.32
N ASP A 81 9.43 16.45 20.72
CA ASP A 81 9.39 17.01 22.09
C ASP A 81 8.96 15.99 23.15
N ALA A 82 8.27 14.94 22.72
CA ALA A 82 7.74 13.89 23.57
C ALA A 82 8.73 12.73 23.73
N VAL A 83 9.34 12.26 22.64
CA VAL A 83 10.20 11.07 22.61
C VAL A 83 11.70 11.37 22.50
N GLY A 84 12.08 12.59 22.07
CA GLY A 84 13.47 13.01 21.91
C GLY A 84 14.22 12.36 20.73
N TRP A 85 15.44 12.85 20.47
CA TRP A 85 16.33 12.35 19.42
C TRP A 85 17.30 11.32 19.98
N GLY A 86 16.86 10.07 20.09
CA GLY A 86 17.65 8.99 20.70
C GLY A 86 18.86 8.55 19.87
N ARG A 87 18.64 7.61 18.94
CA ARG A 87 19.69 7.06 18.05
C ARG A 87 19.21 7.09 16.61
N PRO A 88 19.10 8.29 16.01
CA PRO A 88 18.64 8.40 14.64
C PRO A 88 19.69 7.78 13.70
N GLU A 89 19.23 7.13 12.66
CA GLU A 89 20.01 6.47 11.62
C GLU A 89 20.69 7.45 10.66
N ALA A 90 20.15 8.67 10.56
CA ALA A 90 20.67 9.80 9.80
C ALA A 90 20.40 11.11 10.57
N VAL A 91 21.05 12.21 10.18
CA VAL A 91 20.85 13.52 10.83
C VAL A 91 20.03 14.41 9.90
N PRO A 92 18.85 14.91 10.31
CA PRO A 92 18.10 15.87 9.51
C PRO A 92 18.91 17.12 9.18
N ILE A 93 18.68 17.72 8.01
CA ILE A 93 19.35 18.97 7.64
C ILE A 93 19.03 20.10 8.63
N LEU A 94 17.81 20.10 9.18
CA LEU A 94 17.36 21.04 10.20
C LEU A 94 17.90 20.71 11.62
N GLY A 95 18.65 19.62 11.77
CA GLY A 95 19.23 19.18 13.04
C GLY A 95 18.23 18.44 13.94
N THR A 96 18.57 18.31 15.22
CA THR A 96 17.70 17.71 16.24
C THR A 96 16.76 18.78 16.79
N TYR A 97 15.65 19.00 16.08
CA TYR A 97 14.72 20.09 16.36
C TYR A 97 13.59 19.71 17.33
N SER A 98 12.86 20.71 17.80
CA SER A 98 11.56 20.54 18.45
C SER A 98 10.47 20.36 17.38
N SER A 99 9.54 19.43 17.57
CA SER A 99 8.35 19.31 16.71
C SER A 99 7.38 20.50 16.89
N GLN A 100 7.59 21.34 17.90
CA GLN A 100 6.90 22.62 18.12
C GLN A 100 7.69 23.83 17.58
N ASP A 101 8.86 23.62 16.97
CA ASP A 101 9.59 24.72 16.32
C ASP A 101 8.81 25.19 15.09
N ARG A 102 8.34 26.44 15.14
CA ARG A 102 7.47 27.04 14.12
C ARG A 102 8.17 27.22 12.79
N ASP A 103 9.49 27.45 12.79
CA ASP A 103 10.26 27.64 11.56
C ASP A 103 10.52 26.29 10.89
N VAL A 104 10.74 25.24 11.69
CA VAL A 104 10.82 23.86 11.19
C VAL A 104 9.49 23.42 10.58
N ILE A 105 8.37 23.64 11.28
CA ILE A 105 7.03 23.32 10.75
C ILE A 105 6.78 24.03 9.41
N ARG A 106 7.13 25.32 9.31
CA ARG A 106 7.00 26.09 8.06
C ARG A 106 7.88 25.48 6.96
N GLN A 107 9.12 25.15 7.26
CA GLN A 107 10.04 24.58 6.29
C GLN A 107 9.58 23.21 5.78
N HIS A 108 9.06 22.35 6.68
CA HIS A 108 8.45 21.08 6.30
C HIS A 108 7.25 21.29 5.38
N ALA A 109 6.34 22.21 5.71
CA ALA A 109 5.19 22.51 4.87
C ALA A 109 5.60 22.95 3.46
N GLU A 110 6.64 23.79 3.33
CA GLU A 110 7.19 24.20 2.04
C GLU A 110 7.78 23.03 1.25
N TRP A 111 8.55 22.14 1.89
CA TRP A 111 9.14 20.97 1.23
C TRP A 111 8.07 19.94 0.80
N ILE A 112 7.12 19.65 1.68
CA ILE A 112 6.00 18.74 1.37
C ILE A 112 5.14 19.32 0.24
N THR A 113 4.86 20.63 0.27
CA THR A 113 4.12 21.29 -0.82
C THR A 113 4.92 21.29 -2.12
N TYR A 114 6.25 21.46 -2.05
CA TYR A 114 7.14 21.39 -3.21
C TYR A 114 7.06 20.04 -3.93
N THR A 115 6.93 18.93 -3.20
CA THR A 115 6.75 17.60 -3.82
C THR A 115 5.37 17.42 -4.45
N GLY A 116 4.44 18.34 -4.15
CA GLY A 116 3.07 18.30 -4.61
C GLY A 116 2.14 17.49 -3.72
N ILE A 117 2.58 16.98 -2.57
CA ILE A 117 1.70 16.27 -1.63
C ILE A 117 0.50 17.17 -1.23
N ASP A 118 -0.70 16.59 -1.23
CA ASP A 118 -1.96 17.29 -0.98
C ASP A 118 -2.29 17.41 0.51
N HIS A 119 -1.87 16.44 1.33
CA HIS A 119 -2.22 16.38 2.76
C HIS A 119 -1.17 15.66 3.60
N ILE A 120 -1.15 15.93 4.90
CA ILE A 120 -0.40 15.17 5.89
C ILE A 120 -1.34 14.35 6.79
N LEU A 121 -0.92 13.15 7.16
CA LEU A 121 -1.54 12.30 8.17
C LEU A 121 -0.74 12.41 9.46
N ILE A 122 -1.23 13.23 10.39
CA ILE A 122 -0.53 13.51 11.65
C ILE A 122 -0.67 12.30 12.58
N ASP A 123 0.45 11.76 13.02
CA ASP A 123 0.48 10.50 13.78
C ASP A 123 0.22 10.68 15.28
N TRP A 124 -0.93 10.19 15.73
CA TRP A 124 -1.36 10.06 17.13
C TRP A 124 -1.58 8.58 17.52
N SER A 125 -1.11 7.64 16.69
CA SER A 125 -1.31 6.19 16.83
C SER A 125 -0.83 5.66 18.19
N ASN A 126 0.16 6.33 18.78
CA ASN A 126 0.78 5.98 20.05
C ASN A 126 0.30 6.82 21.24
N ASN A 127 -0.76 7.64 21.11
CA ASN A 127 -1.20 8.53 22.20
C ASN A 127 -1.86 7.81 23.39
N LEU A 128 -2.38 6.60 23.21
CA LEU A 128 -3.19 5.91 24.23
C LEU A 128 -2.36 4.94 25.09
N GLY A 129 -3.00 4.28 26.06
CA GLY A 129 -2.30 3.43 27.02
C GLY A 129 -1.28 4.20 27.88
N GLY A 130 -0.06 3.69 28.01
CA GLY A 130 0.98 4.29 28.85
C GLY A 130 1.39 5.72 28.47
N ASN A 131 1.33 6.07 27.19
CA ASN A 131 1.67 7.42 26.72
C ASN A 131 0.62 8.47 27.09
N TRP A 132 -0.63 8.04 27.32
CA TRP A 132 -1.68 8.90 27.82
C TRP A 132 -1.38 9.31 29.27
N THR A 133 -1.04 8.34 30.12
CA THR A 133 -0.80 8.57 31.54
C THR A 133 0.54 9.23 31.85
N SER A 134 1.55 9.05 31.01
CA SER A 134 2.87 9.72 31.16
C SER A 134 2.87 11.20 30.76
N GLY A 135 1.82 11.69 30.12
CA GLY A 135 1.78 13.03 29.52
C GLY A 135 2.49 13.12 28.16
N THR A 136 3.02 12.02 27.62
CA THR A 136 3.58 11.96 26.26
C THR A 136 2.54 12.38 25.22
N ALA A 137 1.31 11.89 25.34
CA ALA A 137 0.21 12.20 24.43
C ALA A 137 -0.10 13.70 24.36
N GLU A 138 -0.07 14.41 25.49
CA GLU A 138 -0.33 15.86 25.49
C GLU A 138 0.76 16.62 24.73
N LYS A 139 2.03 16.20 24.82
CA LYS A 139 3.12 16.82 24.06
C LYS A 139 2.95 16.61 22.55
N ILE A 140 2.53 15.41 22.13
CA ILE A 140 2.22 15.10 20.72
C ILE A 140 1.05 15.99 20.24
N MET A 141 -0.02 16.08 21.03
CA MET A 141 -1.16 16.94 20.70
C MET A 141 -0.78 18.44 20.69
N ALA A 142 0.15 18.89 21.53
CA ALA A 142 0.68 20.26 21.52
C ALA A 142 1.52 20.56 20.26
N GLY A 143 2.27 19.57 19.75
CA GLY A 143 2.90 19.64 18.43
C GLY A 143 1.88 19.87 17.31
N THR A 144 0.76 19.16 17.37
CA THR A 144 -0.35 19.35 16.42
C THR A 144 -1.02 20.73 16.56
N ASP A 145 -1.22 21.22 17.78
CA ASP A 145 -1.74 22.57 18.01
C ASP A 145 -0.85 23.63 17.33
N THR A 146 0.46 23.54 17.57
CA THR A 146 1.45 24.47 16.99
C THR A 146 1.47 24.38 15.47
N LEU A 147 1.36 23.17 14.91
CA LEU A 147 1.26 22.97 13.46
C LEU A 147 0.05 23.68 12.88
N LEU A 148 -1.14 23.52 13.47
CA LEU A 148 -2.36 24.17 12.99
C LEU A 148 -2.28 25.69 13.10
N GLU A 149 -1.64 26.24 14.12
CA GLU A 149 -1.39 27.68 14.23
C GLU A 149 -0.47 28.20 13.12
N VAL A 150 0.64 27.51 12.84
CA VAL A 150 1.55 27.89 11.76
C VAL A 150 0.83 27.79 10.41
N TYR A 151 0.11 26.69 10.17
CA TYR A 151 -0.62 26.48 8.92
C TYR A 151 -1.72 27.52 8.72
N ALA A 152 -2.44 27.92 9.78
CA ALA A 152 -3.46 28.96 9.69
C ALA A 152 -2.91 30.32 9.25
N ALA A 153 -1.63 30.60 9.52
CA ALA A 153 -0.93 31.81 9.10
C ALA A 153 -0.28 31.70 7.69
N MET A 154 -0.27 30.50 7.09
CA MET A 154 0.28 30.26 5.76
C MET A 154 -0.79 30.35 4.67
N PRO A 155 -0.43 30.81 3.45
CA PRO A 155 -1.29 30.68 2.26
C PRO A 155 -1.69 29.22 2.01
N GLN A 156 -2.92 28.98 1.56
CA GLN A 156 -3.44 27.62 1.34
C GLN A 156 -2.61 26.82 0.33
N ASP A 157 -2.02 27.47 -0.67
CA ASP A 157 -1.20 26.83 -1.70
C ASP A 157 0.28 26.67 -1.31
N ALA A 158 0.65 27.09 -0.09
CA ALA A 158 1.99 26.93 0.48
C ALA A 158 2.06 25.84 1.56
N ARG A 159 0.97 25.07 1.76
CA ARG A 159 0.90 24.01 2.75
C ARG A 159 -0.06 22.89 2.34
N PRO A 160 0.11 21.67 2.89
CA PRO A 160 -0.85 20.59 2.74
C PRO A 160 -2.12 20.80 3.61
N ASP A 161 -3.19 20.10 3.24
CA ASP A 161 -4.32 19.81 4.15
C ASP A 161 -3.88 18.83 5.26
N VAL A 162 -4.71 18.59 6.27
CA VAL A 162 -4.39 17.72 7.42
C VAL A 162 -5.45 16.65 7.66
N THR A 163 -5.03 15.50 8.16
CA THR A 163 -5.86 14.45 8.77
C THR A 163 -5.11 13.83 9.93
N LEU A 164 -5.78 13.02 10.76
CA LEU A 164 -5.21 12.43 11.97
C LEU A 164 -5.24 10.90 11.91
N LEU A 165 -4.18 10.26 12.40
CA LEU A 165 -4.12 8.83 12.67
C LEU A 165 -4.20 8.60 14.17
N LEU A 166 -5.32 8.08 14.68
CA LEU A 166 -5.52 7.84 16.10
C LEU A 166 -5.08 6.43 16.50
N GLY A 167 -4.64 6.28 17.74
CA GLY A 167 -4.39 4.97 18.35
C GLY A 167 -5.64 4.30 18.92
N LEU A 168 -5.44 3.12 19.48
CA LEU A 168 -6.42 2.43 20.33
C LEU A 168 -5.96 2.38 21.79
N ASP A 169 -6.91 2.42 22.71
CA ASP A 169 -6.66 2.29 24.15
C ASP A 169 -6.76 0.81 24.53
N ASP A 170 -5.60 0.15 24.71
CA ASP A 170 -5.50 -1.30 24.90
C ASP A 170 -6.30 -2.10 23.85
N GLY A 171 -6.17 -1.69 22.58
CA GLY A 171 -6.87 -2.31 21.45
C GLY A 171 -8.35 -1.97 21.33
N LYS A 172 -8.87 -1.02 22.12
CA LYS A 172 -10.27 -0.60 22.10
C LYS A 172 -10.44 0.84 21.62
N ALA A 173 -11.44 1.04 20.77
CA ALA A 173 -11.96 2.36 20.42
C ALA A 173 -13.12 2.75 21.35
N GLY A 174 -13.45 4.03 21.43
CA GLY A 174 -14.59 4.53 22.21
C GLY A 174 -14.41 4.49 23.74
N THR A 175 -13.21 4.21 24.25
CA THR A 175 -12.90 4.35 25.68
C THR A 175 -12.94 5.83 26.11
N PRO A 176 -12.98 6.15 27.41
CA PRO A 176 -12.95 7.54 27.87
C PRO A 176 -11.75 8.36 27.36
N ASN A 177 -10.56 7.75 27.31
CA ASN A 177 -9.35 8.43 26.80
C ASN A 177 -9.42 8.64 25.28
N PHE A 178 -9.89 7.63 24.54
CA PHE A 178 -10.14 7.75 23.11
C PHE A 178 -11.17 8.84 22.81
N ALA A 179 -12.30 8.84 23.54
CA ALA A 179 -13.36 9.85 23.41
C ALA A 179 -12.85 11.26 23.71
N THR A 180 -11.91 11.41 24.65
CA THR A 180 -11.28 12.72 24.95
C THR A 180 -10.50 13.26 23.75
N GLN A 181 -9.78 12.42 23.00
CA GLN A 181 -9.12 12.85 21.76
C GLN A 181 -10.14 13.28 20.70
N ILE A 182 -11.23 12.52 20.53
CA ILE A 182 -12.32 12.87 19.60
C ILE A 182 -12.96 14.21 19.98
N GLU A 183 -13.21 14.45 21.26
CA GLU A 183 -13.78 15.71 21.72
C GLU A 183 -12.81 16.88 21.53
N ARG A 184 -11.49 16.70 21.71
CA ARG A 184 -10.50 17.74 21.33
C ARG A 184 -10.57 18.07 19.85
N ILE A 185 -10.64 17.06 18.97
CA ILE A 185 -10.78 17.26 17.52
C ILE A 185 -12.02 18.09 17.22
N LYS A 186 -13.17 17.74 17.80
CA LYS A 186 -14.45 18.41 17.52
C LYS A 186 -14.49 19.83 18.09
N THR A 187 -14.13 20.00 19.35
CA THR A 187 -14.31 21.26 20.10
C THR A 187 -13.19 22.27 19.89
N LYS A 188 -11.97 21.82 19.59
CA LYS A 188 -10.81 22.71 19.35
C LYS A 188 -10.52 22.89 17.87
N TYR A 189 -10.46 21.82 17.10
CA TYR A 189 -10.03 21.88 15.70
C TYR A 189 -11.20 22.15 14.75
N LEU A 190 -12.23 21.33 14.79
CA LEU A 190 -13.35 21.43 13.85
C LEU A 190 -14.32 22.59 14.18
N ALA A 191 -14.35 23.06 15.42
CA ALA A 191 -15.11 24.24 15.84
C ALA A 191 -14.42 25.55 15.44
N ASN A 192 -13.10 25.56 15.26
CA ASN A 192 -12.37 26.74 14.78
C ASN A 192 -12.45 26.81 13.24
N PRO A 193 -13.10 27.82 12.63
CA PRO A 193 -13.25 27.89 11.17
C PRO A 193 -11.91 27.99 10.42
N ALA A 194 -10.88 28.58 11.04
CA ALA A 194 -9.56 28.68 10.44
C ALA A 194 -8.87 27.31 10.34
N TYR A 195 -9.14 26.43 11.31
CA TYR A 195 -8.59 25.07 11.34
C TYR A 195 -9.43 24.09 10.55
N ARG A 196 -10.76 24.15 10.69
CA ARG A 196 -11.71 23.27 10.00
C ARG A 196 -11.47 23.21 8.49
N LYS A 197 -11.20 24.34 7.84
CA LYS A 197 -10.95 24.41 6.39
C LYS A 197 -9.66 23.72 5.94
N MET A 198 -8.78 23.34 6.87
CA MET A 198 -7.53 22.64 6.60
C MET A 198 -7.70 21.12 6.65
N PHE A 199 -8.79 20.61 7.23
CA PHE A 199 -8.99 19.17 7.35
C PHE A 199 -9.36 18.57 5.99
N LEU A 200 -8.67 17.50 5.63
CA LEU A 200 -8.99 16.69 4.48
C LEU A 200 -10.42 16.14 4.62
N LEU A 201 -11.24 16.42 3.62
CA LEU A 201 -12.57 15.85 3.51
C LEU A 201 -12.55 14.55 2.68
N HIS A 202 -13.22 13.53 3.20
CA HIS A 202 -13.53 12.28 2.53
C HIS A 202 -15.00 11.94 2.77
N ASP A 203 -15.75 11.50 1.77
CA ASP A 203 -17.22 11.34 1.85
C ASP A 203 -17.97 12.57 2.39
N GLY A 204 -17.43 13.77 2.11
CA GLY A 204 -18.01 15.04 2.53
C GLY A 204 -17.78 15.43 4.01
N LYS A 205 -17.05 14.64 4.79
CA LYS A 205 -16.73 14.92 6.21
C LYS A 205 -15.22 14.89 6.46
N PRO A 206 -14.73 15.52 7.56
CA PRO A 206 -13.33 15.39 7.95
C PRO A 206 -12.94 13.92 8.13
N LEU A 207 -11.86 13.52 7.46
CA LEU A 207 -11.30 12.19 7.56
C LEU A 207 -10.54 12.04 8.88
N VAL A 208 -10.70 10.88 9.54
CA VAL A 208 -9.84 10.40 10.62
C VAL A 208 -9.57 8.93 10.40
N SER A 209 -8.29 8.55 10.49
CA SER A 209 -7.87 7.16 10.47
C SER A 209 -7.66 6.66 11.89
N VAL A 210 -7.92 5.38 12.16
CA VAL A 210 -7.66 4.75 13.46
C VAL A 210 -6.80 3.50 13.26
N TYR A 211 -5.59 3.55 13.81
CA TYR A 211 -4.60 2.50 13.71
C TYR A 211 -4.96 1.33 14.62
N THR A 212 -5.12 0.15 14.04
CA THR A 212 -5.50 -1.06 14.77
C THR A 212 -4.30 -1.96 15.08
N GLY A 213 -3.14 -1.71 14.45
CA GLY A 213 -1.91 -2.47 14.62
C GLY A 213 -1.67 -3.54 13.55
N ALA A 214 -0.56 -4.26 13.67
CA ALA A 214 -0.12 -5.27 12.69
C ALA A 214 -0.87 -6.60 12.76
N ARG A 215 -1.67 -6.81 13.81
CA ARG A 215 -2.28 -8.10 14.13
C ARG A 215 -3.76 -8.04 14.46
N THR A 216 -4.46 -7.02 13.98
CA THR A 216 -5.90 -6.88 14.23
C THR A 216 -6.64 -7.92 13.40
N THR A 217 -7.39 -8.78 14.07
CA THR A 217 -8.24 -9.79 13.41
C THR A 217 -9.69 -9.35 13.33
N ASN A 218 -10.11 -8.41 14.18
CA ASN A 218 -11.44 -7.80 14.13
C ASN A 218 -11.29 -6.29 14.33
N PRO A 219 -11.42 -5.46 13.27
CA PRO A 219 -11.46 -4.02 13.46
C PRO A 219 -12.61 -3.64 14.42
N PRO A 220 -12.42 -2.66 15.30
CA PRO A 220 -13.51 -2.13 16.11
C PRO A 220 -14.64 -1.58 15.21
N THR A 221 -15.87 -1.53 15.73
CA THR A 221 -17.05 -1.02 14.99
C THR A 221 -17.40 0.43 15.32
N TRP A 222 -16.52 1.11 16.06
CA TRP A 222 -16.75 2.48 16.48
C TRP A 222 -16.86 3.44 15.29
N SER A 223 -17.75 4.43 15.38
CA SER A 223 -17.89 5.49 14.39
C SER A 223 -18.33 6.78 15.06
N ASP A 224 -18.14 7.92 14.38
CA ASP A 224 -18.70 9.21 14.78
C ASP A 224 -19.40 9.85 13.56
N PRO A 225 -20.67 10.28 13.68
CA PRO A 225 -21.43 10.80 12.55
C PRO A 225 -20.88 12.12 11.98
N ALA A 226 -20.04 12.86 12.71
CA ALA A 226 -19.41 14.09 12.25
C ALA A 226 -18.13 13.84 11.44
N LEU A 227 -17.61 12.61 11.45
CA LEU A 227 -16.34 12.23 10.84
C LEU A 227 -16.56 11.16 9.75
N THR A 228 -15.59 11.07 8.85
CA THR A 228 -15.39 9.87 8.03
C THR A 228 -14.28 9.07 8.69
N VAL A 229 -14.63 7.91 9.26
CA VAL A 229 -13.70 7.05 9.98
C VAL A 229 -13.19 5.94 9.05
N ARG A 230 -11.88 5.71 9.03
CA ARG A 230 -11.25 4.58 8.35
C ARG A 230 -10.31 3.83 9.28
N TRP A 231 -10.42 2.51 9.31
CA TRP A 231 -9.55 1.65 10.10
C TRP A 231 -8.26 1.39 9.33
N MET A 232 -7.11 1.46 10.00
CA MET A 232 -5.80 1.26 9.38
C MET A 232 -5.02 0.15 10.10
N GLY A 233 -4.68 -0.92 9.40
CA GLY A 233 -3.75 -1.96 9.89
C GLY A 233 -2.30 -1.63 9.57
N ALA A 234 -1.32 -2.35 10.13
CA ALA A 234 0.10 -2.10 9.83
C ALA A 234 0.50 -2.56 8.43
N PHE A 235 0.26 -3.84 8.13
CA PHE A 235 0.65 -4.44 6.86
C PHE A 235 -0.60 -4.91 6.15
N ARG A 236 -0.74 -4.57 4.87
CA ARG A 236 -1.70 -5.26 4.02
C ARG A 236 -1.06 -6.51 3.45
N GLU A 237 -1.62 -7.65 3.81
CA GLU A 237 -1.23 -8.98 3.33
C GLU A 237 -2.29 -9.55 2.39
N ILE A 238 -1.94 -10.62 1.65
CA ILE A 238 -2.79 -11.27 0.64
C ILE A 238 -3.87 -12.18 1.28
N VAL A 239 -3.77 -12.39 2.60
CA VAL A 239 -4.74 -13.18 3.37
C VAL A 239 -5.91 -12.27 3.78
N LEU A 240 -7.11 -12.84 3.88
CA LEU A 240 -8.33 -12.15 4.33
C LEU A 240 -8.06 -11.22 5.52
N ASN A 241 -7.99 -9.92 5.24
CA ASN A 241 -8.08 -8.85 6.23
C ASN A 241 -9.53 -8.39 6.26
N PRO A 242 -10.31 -8.71 7.31
CA PRO A 242 -11.71 -8.34 7.36
C PRO A 242 -11.90 -6.81 7.37
N GLY A 243 -12.85 -6.33 6.57
CA GLY A 243 -13.45 -5.00 6.76
C GLY A 243 -12.84 -3.82 6.00
N GLY A 244 -12.14 -4.05 4.87
CA GLY A 244 -11.71 -2.94 3.99
C GLY A 244 -10.71 -1.98 4.63
N GLN A 245 -9.92 -2.46 5.61
CA GLN A 245 -8.97 -1.63 6.32
C GLN A 245 -7.94 -0.99 5.38
N TRP A 246 -7.63 0.28 5.64
CA TRP A 246 -6.45 0.97 5.14
C TRP A 246 -5.19 0.33 5.70
N SER A 247 -4.04 0.64 5.12
CA SER A 247 -2.76 0.06 5.55
C SER A 247 -1.72 1.14 5.80
N TRP A 248 -0.87 0.90 6.79
CA TRP A 248 0.35 1.68 6.98
C TRP A 248 1.38 1.34 5.89
N ILE A 249 1.44 0.09 5.44
CA ILE A 249 2.26 -0.36 4.30
C ILE A 249 1.46 -1.38 3.49
N ASP A 250 1.34 -1.14 2.18
CA ASP A 250 0.87 -2.16 1.25
C ASP A 250 2.02 -3.06 0.80
N ARG A 251 1.84 -4.38 0.89
CA ARG A 251 2.76 -5.33 0.25
C ARG A 251 2.28 -5.75 -1.14
N VAL A 252 0.99 -5.60 -1.37
CA VAL A 252 0.33 -5.79 -2.66
C VAL A 252 -0.70 -4.68 -2.78
N ALA A 253 -0.75 -4.03 -3.94
CA ALA A 253 -1.83 -3.09 -4.26
C ALA A 253 -3.15 -3.84 -4.11
N TYR A 254 -4.10 -3.36 -3.32
CA TYR A 254 -5.31 -4.13 -3.04
C TYR A 254 -6.51 -3.20 -2.94
N ALA A 255 -7.61 -3.55 -3.59
CA ALA A 255 -8.82 -2.75 -3.53
C ALA A 255 -9.51 -2.91 -2.17
N ASN A 256 -9.80 -1.78 -1.52
CA ASN A 256 -10.38 -1.73 -0.18
C ASN A 256 -11.53 -0.71 -0.10
N GLY A 257 -12.01 -0.22 -1.24
CA GLY A 257 -13.16 0.67 -1.29
C GLY A 257 -14.49 -0.09 -1.30
N VAL A 258 -15.55 0.66 -1.61
CA VAL A 258 -16.92 0.14 -1.64
C VAL A 258 -17.04 -1.05 -2.59
N GLU A 259 -17.54 -2.15 -2.05
CA GLU A 259 -17.81 -3.38 -2.79
C GLU A 259 -19.11 -3.24 -3.59
N THR A 260 -19.02 -3.52 -4.88
CA THR A 260 -20.19 -3.70 -5.76
C THR A 260 -20.26 -5.17 -6.15
N PRO A 261 -21.21 -5.95 -5.62
CA PRO A 261 -21.34 -7.37 -5.95
C PRO A 261 -21.50 -7.60 -7.45
N ILE A 262 -20.80 -8.61 -7.98
CA ILE A 262 -20.99 -9.06 -9.37
C ILE A 262 -22.25 -9.92 -9.46
N ALA A 263 -22.35 -10.89 -8.56
CA ALA A 263 -23.52 -11.71 -8.30
C ALA A 263 -23.24 -12.46 -6.98
N ASP A 264 -23.96 -12.12 -5.92
CA ASP A 264 -23.82 -12.82 -4.65
C ASP A 264 -24.31 -14.27 -4.77
N PHE A 265 -23.76 -15.15 -3.93
CA PHE A 265 -24.36 -16.46 -3.70
C PHE A 265 -25.52 -16.29 -2.73
N ALA A 266 -26.69 -16.83 -3.04
CA ALA A 266 -27.68 -17.07 -2.00
C ALA A 266 -27.06 -18.03 -0.96
N THR A 267 -27.40 -17.88 0.32
CA THR A 267 -26.83 -18.68 1.42
C THR A 267 -26.96 -20.20 1.23
N ASP A 268 -27.83 -20.63 0.34
CA ASP A 268 -28.22 -22.02 0.08
C ASP A 268 -28.15 -22.43 -1.40
N GLY A 269 -27.64 -21.58 -2.32
CA GLY A 269 -27.71 -21.92 -3.74
C GLY A 269 -26.87 -21.08 -4.71
N LEU A 270 -26.72 -21.64 -5.91
CA LEU A 270 -26.05 -21.02 -7.07
C LEU A 270 -27.05 -20.26 -7.96
N GLU A 271 -28.09 -19.67 -7.37
CA GLU A 271 -29.13 -18.99 -8.13
C GLU A 271 -28.56 -17.89 -9.05
N GLY A 272 -29.00 -17.88 -10.30
CA GLY A 272 -28.48 -16.97 -11.33
C GLY A 272 -27.14 -17.40 -11.96
N TRP A 273 -26.40 -18.31 -11.34
CA TRP A 273 -25.17 -18.87 -11.92
C TRP A 273 -25.47 -20.09 -12.80
N VAL A 274 -24.66 -20.28 -13.83
CA VAL A 274 -24.74 -21.45 -14.71
C VAL A 274 -23.61 -22.41 -14.36
N ALA A 275 -23.96 -23.56 -13.79
CA ALA A 275 -23.03 -24.63 -13.45
C ALA A 275 -23.03 -25.73 -14.52
N THR A 276 -21.84 -26.19 -14.89
CA THR A 276 -21.62 -27.49 -15.52
C THR A 276 -20.81 -28.35 -14.56
N GLY A 277 -21.13 -29.64 -14.44
CA GLY A 277 -20.51 -30.50 -13.44
C GLY A 277 -21.02 -30.24 -12.02
N GLU A 278 -20.30 -30.74 -11.01
CA GLU A 278 -20.71 -30.67 -9.61
C GLU A 278 -20.09 -29.45 -8.93
N TRP A 279 -20.89 -28.39 -8.82
CA TRP A 279 -20.61 -27.22 -7.99
C TRP A 279 -21.64 -27.13 -6.87
N ALA A 280 -21.21 -26.75 -5.68
CA ALA A 280 -22.08 -26.55 -4.53
C ALA A 280 -21.71 -25.28 -3.77
N VAL A 281 -22.67 -24.74 -3.01
CA VAL A 281 -22.40 -23.74 -1.98
C VAL A 281 -22.15 -24.47 -0.67
N SER A 282 -21.00 -24.23 -0.07
CA SER A 282 -20.59 -24.87 1.18
C SER A 282 -20.02 -23.85 2.15
N LYS A 283 -20.19 -24.16 3.44
CA LYS A 283 -19.50 -23.48 4.54
C LYS A 283 -18.12 -24.10 4.73
N ILE A 284 -17.09 -23.32 4.42
CA ILE A 284 -15.71 -23.76 4.53
C ILE A 284 -15.10 -23.10 5.76
N LYS A 285 -14.67 -23.93 6.72
CA LYS A 285 -13.85 -23.47 7.84
C LYS A 285 -12.50 -23.04 7.31
N THR A 286 -12.04 -21.87 7.71
CA THR A 286 -10.78 -21.31 7.23
C THR A 286 -10.13 -20.48 8.33
N HIS A 287 -8.83 -20.28 8.21
CA HIS A 287 -8.08 -19.39 9.08
C HIS A 287 -7.81 -18.06 8.37
N GLN A 288 -8.13 -16.93 9.02
CA GLN A 288 -7.62 -15.63 8.56
C GLN A 288 -6.11 -15.51 8.81
N ALA A 289 -5.54 -14.38 8.40
CA ALA A 289 -4.24 -13.97 8.92
C ALA A 289 -4.30 -14.09 10.46
N LEU A 290 -3.26 -14.69 11.05
CA LEU A 290 -3.07 -14.79 12.51
C LEU A 290 -3.92 -15.84 13.26
N ARG A 291 -4.38 -16.90 12.58
CA ARG A 291 -4.95 -18.13 13.17
C ARG A 291 -6.29 -17.94 13.90
N VAL A 292 -7.17 -17.08 13.38
CA VAL A 292 -8.57 -17.04 13.83
C VAL A 292 -9.42 -17.90 12.91
N ASP A 293 -10.15 -18.84 13.50
CA ASP A 293 -11.08 -19.72 12.79
C ASP A 293 -12.35 -18.94 12.45
N ILE A 294 -12.66 -18.89 11.17
CA ILE A 294 -13.92 -18.35 10.65
C ILE A 294 -14.57 -19.38 9.72
N GLU A 295 -15.83 -19.14 9.40
CA GLU A 295 -16.55 -19.91 8.40
C GLU A 295 -16.92 -18.99 7.24
N VAL A 296 -16.54 -19.37 6.02
CA VAL A 296 -16.84 -18.61 4.80
C VAL A 296 -17.82 -19.42 3.96
N THR A 297 -18.91 -18.79 3.54
CA THR A 297 -19.83 -19.37 2.55
C THR A 297 -19.22 -19.18 1.16
N ALA A 298 -18.96 -20.27 0.45
CA ALA A 298 -18.25 -20.25 -0.83
C ALA A 298 -18.85 -21.24 -1.83
N ALA A 299 -18.79 -20.90 -3.11
CA ALA A 299 -18.98 -21.87 -4.17
C ALA A 299 -17.72 -22.74 -4.31
N THR A 300 -17.90 -24.05 -4.38
CA THR A 300 -16.79 -25.00 -4.42
C THR A 300 -17.06 -26.16 -5.37
N SER A 301 -16.00 -26.62 -6.03
CA SER A 301 -15.99 -27.88 -6.79
C SER A 301 -15.48 -29.06 -5.96
N LYS A 302 -15.23 -28.85 -4.65
CA LYS A 302 -14.76 -29.92 -3.75
C LYS A 302 -15.85 -31.00 -3.64
N PRO A 303 -15.53 -32.26 -3.94
CA PRO A 303 -16.48 -33.36 -3.77
C PRO A 303 -16.80 -33.55 -2.29
N ALA A 304 -17.96 -34.13 -1.99
CA ALA A 304 -18.25 -34.64 -0.64
C ALA A 304 -17.20 -35.68 -0.22
N ASP A 305 -17.02 -35.88 1.08
CA ASP A 305 -16.02 -36.81 1.61
C ASP A 305 -16.14 -38.21 0.98
N GLY A 306 -15.06 -38.68 0.36
CA GLY A 306 -15.02 -39.96 -0.36
C GLY A 306 -15.58 -39.94 -1.79
N GLY A 307 -16.03 -38.78 -2.28
CA GLY A 307 -16.50 -38.59 -3.66
C GLY A 307 -15.38 -38.41 -4.69
N GLU A 308 -15.68 -38.75 -5.94
CA GLU A 308 -14.77 -38.55 -7.07
C GLU A 308 -14.72 -37.08 -7.51
N GLN A 309 -13.53 -36.56 -7.81
CA GLN A 309 -13.40 -35.21 -8.36
C GLN A 309 -13.95 -35.18 -9.78
N ARG A 310 -14.88 -34.26 -10.05
CA ARG A 310 -15.43 -34.03 -11.39
C ARG A 310 -15.03 -32.68 -11.95
N VAL A 311 -14.94 -32.63 -13.27
CA VAL A 311 -14.71 -31.41 -14.04
C VAL A 311 -16.01 -30.63 -14.22
N GLY A 312 -15.90 -29.32 -14.35
CA GLY A 312 -17.06 -28.45 -14.43
C GLY A 312 -16.71 -26.97 -14.45
N THR A 313 -17.68 -26.14 -14.78
CA THR A 313 -17.54 -24.68 -14.76
C THR A 313 -18.67 -24.05 -13.97
N LEU A 314 -18.39 -22.92 -13.34
CA LEU A 314 -19.40 -22.08 -12.70
C LEU A 314 -19.27 -20.69 -13.27
N THR A 315 -20.32 -20.22 -13.96
CA THR A 315 -20.30 -18.98 -14.75
C THR A 315 -21.35 -18.00 -14.22
N SER A 316 -20.95 -16.75 -13.99
CA SER A 316 -21.85 -15.69 -13.52
C SER A 316 -22.82 -15.25 -14.63
N PRO A 317 -23.93 -14.58 -14.28
CA PRO A 317 -24.61 -13.71 -15.21
C PRO A 317 -23.63 -12.70 -15.85
N PRO A 318 -23.84 -12.28 -17.10
CA PRO A 318 -23.09 -11.18 -17.68
C PRO A 318 -23.29 -9.87 -16.92
N PHE A 319 -22.20 -9.16 -16.65
CA PHE A 319 -22.22 -7.86 -15.96
C PHE A 319 -21.34 -6.84 -16.69
N THR A 320 -21.60 -5.56 -16.46
CA THR A 320 -20.76 -4.47 -16.98
C THR A 320 -19.71 -4.10 -15.95
N ILE A 321 -18.46 -3.96 -16.39
CA ILE A 321 -17.38 -3.46 -15.54
C ILE A 321 -17.61 -1.96 -15.29
N THR A 322 -17.86 -1.60 -14.04
CA THR A 322 -18.09 -0.22 -13.59
C THR A 322 -16.96 0.30 -12.71
N GLN A 323 -16.15 -0.61 -12.15
CA GLN A 323 -15.00 -0.26 -11.33
C GLN A 323 -13.68 -0.75 -11.96
N ARG A 324 -12.56 -0.28 -11.40
CA ARG A 324 -11.21 -0.53 -11.94
C ARG A 324 -10.60 -1.84 -11.45
N THR A 325 -11.19 -2.46 -10.44
CA THR A 325 -10.72 -3.72 -9.88
C THR A 325 -11.87 -4.70 -9.76
N ILE A 326 -11.59 -5.96 -10.06
CA ILE A 326 -12.42 -7.10 -9.67
C ILE A 326 -11.64 -7.88 -8.63
N ALA A 327 -12.26 -8.21 -7.50
CA ALA A 327 -11.67 -9.00 -6.43
C ALA A 327 -12.58 -10.15 -6.02
N PHE A 328 -12.00 -11.21 -5.48
CA PHE A 328 -12.71 -12.38 -4.96
C PHE A 328 -11.79 -13.20 -4.06
N ASN A 329 -12.36 -13.85 -3.05
CA ASN A 329 -11.62 -14.74 -2.17
C ASN A 329 -11.50 -16.11 -2.84
N ALA A 330 -10.30 -16.65 -2.97
CA ALA A 330 -10.04 -17.94 -3.61
C ALA A 330 -9.42 -18.95 -2.64
N ILE A 331 -9.73 -20.22 -2.83
CA ILE A 331 -9.17 -21.37 -2.11
C ILE A 331 -8.98 -22.56 -3.07
N GLY A 332 -8.22 -23.56 -2.64
CA GLY A 332 -7.97 -24.80 -3.37
C GLY A 332 -6.71 -24.75 -4.23
N PHE A 333 -6.62 -25.67 -5.18
CA PHE A 333 -5.39 -26.02 -5.87
C PHE A 333 -5.55 -25.99 -7.39
N ASP A 334 -4.46 -25.67 -8.07
CA ASP A 334 -4.27 -25.90 -9.51
C ASP A 334 -3.15 -26.93 -9.67
N MET A 335 -3.53 -28.14 -10.03
CA MET A 335 -2.70 -29.36 -10.01
C MET A 335 -1.30 -29.25 -10.64
N ASP A 336 -1.07 -28.29 -11.54
CA ASP A 336 0.22 -28.05 -12.18
C ASP A 336 0.74 -26.65 -11.87
N SER A 337 1.86 -26.58 -11.14
CA SER A 337 2.54 -25.35 -10.79
C SER A 337 3.15 -24.68 -12.02
N GLY A 338 2.40 -23.80 -12.69
CA GLY A 338 2.90 -22.97 -13.79
C GLY A 338 2.03 -21.73 -14.00
N ALA A 339 2.64 -20.55 -14.04
CA ALA A 339 1.94 -19.28 -14.28
C ALA A 339 1.44 -19.14 -15.72
N ASP A 340 1.97 -19.92 -16.66
CA ASP A 340 1.52 -19.94 -18.04
C ASP A 340 0.25 -20.81 -18.16
N LEU A 341 -0.80 -20.26 -18.78
CA LEU A 341 -1.99 -20.99 -19.22
C LEU A 341 -1.92 -21.25 -20.73
N PRO A 342 -1.10 -22.21 -21.21
CA PRO A 342 -1.07 -22.53 -22.64
C PRO A 342 -2.41 -23.12 -23.12
N ASN A 343 -3.19 -23.71 -22.21
CA ASN A 343 -4.56 -24.16 -22.41
C ASN A 343 -5.23 -24.43 -21.03
N LEU A 344 -6.50 -24.86 -21.03
CA LEU A 344 -7.28 -25.16 -19.83
C LEU A 344 -7.27 -26.65 -19.44
N ASN A 345 -6.49 -27.50 -20.11
CA ASN A 345 -6.57 -28.95 -19.93
C ASN A 345 -5.96 -29.35 -18.59
N GLY A 346 -6.75 -29.98 -17.72
CA GLY A 346 -6.29 -30.41 -16.39
C GLY A 346 -6.15 -29.29 -15.36
N ARG A 347 -6.46 -28.03 -15.72
CA ARG A 347 -6.18 -26.83 -14.93
C ARG A 347 -7.40 -26.34 -14.18
N ASN A 348 -7.17 -25.87 -12.96
CA ASN A 348 -8.16 -25.13 -12.17
C ASN A 348 -7.86 -23.64 -12.29
N VAL A 349 -8.84 -22.84 -12.73
CA VAL A 349 -8.59 -21.44 -13.05
C VAL A 349 -9.83 -20.57 -12.89
N TYR A 350 -9.62 -19.34 -12.44
CA TYR A 350 -10.60 -18.26 -12.48
C TYR A 350 -10.36 -17.40 -13.71
N LEU A 351 -11.41 -17.08 -14.44
CA LEU A 351 -11.37 -16.36 -15.71
C LEU A 351 -12.33 -15.17 -15.68
N LEU A 352 -11.87 -14.07 -16.28
CA LEU A 352 -12.73 -12.99 -16.73
C LEU A 352 -12.84 -13.09 -18.24
N ARG A 353 -14.05 -13.24 -18.78
CA ARG A 353 -14.26 -13.37 -20.22
C ARG A 353 -15.14 -12.28 -20.78
N ASP A 354 -14.89 -11.90 -22.03
CA ASP A 354 -15.84 -11.08 -22.78
C ASP A 354 -17.17 -11.83 -22.95
N ALA A 355 -18.29 -11.17 -22.64
CA ALA A 355 -19.60 -11.81 -22.65
C ALA A 355 -20.12 -12.13 -24.08
N ALA A 356 -19.61 -11.46 -25.11
CA ALA A 356 -20.03 -11.65 -26.50
C ALA A 356 -19.08 -12.57 -27.28
N THR A 357 -17.77 -12.42 -27.11
CA THR A 357 -16.76 -13.15 -27.89
C THR A 357 -16.20 -14.36 -27.15
N ASN A 358 -16.44 -14.49 -25.85
CA ASN A 358 -15.87 -15.51 -24.97
C ASN A 358 -14.33 -15.44 -24.84
N GLU A 359 -13.71 -14.35 -25.31
CA GLU A 359 -12.27 -14.07 -25.17
C GLU A 359 -11.87 -14.03 -23.69
N ILE A 360 -10.74 -14.66 -23.32
CA ILE A 360 -10.17 -14.57 -21.97
C ILE A 360 -9.47 -13.23 -21.82
N LEU A 361 -9.98 -12.39 -20.92
CA LEU A 361 -9.46 -11.05 -20.65
C LEU A 361 -8.50 -11.04 -19.47
N ARG A 362 -8.81 -11.81 -18.42
CA ARG A 362 -7.96 -11.99 -17.23
C ARG A 362 -8.06 -13.43 -16.75
N HIS A 363 -7.03 -13.87 -16.03
CA HIS A 363 -7.04 -15.17 -15.39
C HIS A 363 -6.17 -15.19 -14.13
N THR A 364 -6.44 -16.14 -13.23
CA THR A 364 -5.54 -16.48 -12.12
C THR A 364 -5.84 -17.88 -11.63
N THR A 365 -4.86 -18.53 -11.03
CA THR A 365 -5.00 -19.88 -10.47
C THR A 365 -5.39 -19.82 -8.98
N PRO A 366 -6.05 -20.86 -8.45
CA PRO A 366 -6.17 -21.11 -7.02
C PRO A 366 -4.84 -20.97 -6.26
N PRO A 367 -4.91 -20.63 -4.96
CA PRO A 367 -3.71 -20.33 -4.15
C PRO A 367 -2.82 -21.54 -3.85
N GLY A 368 -3.29 -22.77 -4.07
CA GLY A 368 -2.59 -23.97 -3.66
C GLY A 368 -2.68 -24.22 -2.15
N ASP A 369 -3.82 -23.90 -1.54
CA ASP A 369 -4.05 -23.98 -0.10
C ASP A 369 -5.51 -24.42 0.15
N GLU A 370 -5.71 -25.39 1.03
CA GLU A 370 -7.04 -25.92 1.38
C GLU A 370 -7.64 -25.33 2.65
N ASP A 371 -6.84 -24.62 3.44
CA ASP A 371 -7.23 -24.16 4.77
C ASP A 371 -7.43 -22.63 4.81
N ARG A 372 -6.92 -21.90 3.81
CA ARG A 372 -6.92 -20.43 3.79
C ARG A 372 -7.46 -19.86 2.49
N PHE A 373 -8.39 -18.93 2.62
CA PHE A 373 -8.78 -18.05 1.53
C PHE A 373 -7.74 -16.95 1.33
N TYR A 374 -7.39 -16.73 0.07
CA TYR A 374 -6.52 -15.64 -0.38
C TYR A 374 -7.33 -14.75 -1.29
N VAL A 375 -7.20 -13.45 -1.13
CA VAL A 375 -7.87 -12.58 -2.08
C VAL A 375 -7.09 -12.53 -3.38
N ARG A 376 -7.80 -12.79 -4.47
CA ARG A 376 -7.35 -12.58 -5.84
C ARG A 376 -7.99 -11.31 -6.37
N GLN A 377 -7.25 -10.60 -7.20
CA GLN A 377 -7.75 -9.40 -7.85
C GLN A 377 -7.17 -9.20 -9.24
N TRP A 378 -7.90 -8.48 -10.06
CA TRP A 378 -7.49 -8.07 -11.39
C TRP A 378 -7.65 -6.56 -11.55
N ASN A 379 -6.62 -5.90 -12.08
CA ASN A 379 -6.78 -4.58 -12.66
C ASN A 379 -7.56 -4.72 -13.99
N VAL A 380 -8.70 -4.07 -14.05
CA VAL A 380 -9.63 -4.06 -15.19
C VAL A 380 -9.98 -2.64 -15.61
N ALA A 381 -9.12 -1.66 -15.30
CA ALA A 381 -9.33 -0.26 -15.64
C ALA A 381 -9.51 -0.03 -17.16
N ASP A 382 -8.76 -0.78 -17.98
CA ASP A 382 -8.84 -0.83 -19.45
C ASP A 382 -10.13 -1.48 -19.98
N LEU A 383 -10.87 -2.18 -19.12
CA LEU A 383 -12.09 -2.91 -19.47
C LEU A 383 -13.36 -2.21 -18.93
N VAL A 384 -13.24 -1.05 -18.28
CA VAL A 384 -14.41 -0.30 -17.79
C VAL A 384 -15.39 -0.02 -18.93
N GLY A 385 -16.67 -0.33 -18.71
CA GLY A 385 -17.75 -0.27 -19.70
C GLY A 385 -17.94 -1.56 -20.51
N ARG A 386 -16.98 -2.50 -20.48
CA ARG A 386 -17.09 -3.79 -21.18
C ARG A 386 -18.04 -4.72 -20.45
N LYS A 387 -18.82 -5.50 -21.20
CA LYS A 387 -19.70 -6.54 -20.67
C LYS A 387 -18.95 -7.88 -20.63
N VAL A 388 -18.90 -8.50 -19.46
CA VAL A 388 -18.06 -9.66 -19.17
C VAL A 388 -18.80 -10.70 -18.35
N VAL A 389 -18.21 -11.89 -18.22
CA VAL A 389 -18.62 -12.94 -17.27
C VAL A 389 -17.43 -13.34 -16.41
N PHE A 390 -17.70 -13.64 -15.13
CA PHE A 390 -16.76 -14.31 -14.24
C PHE A 390 -16.99 -15.82 -14.36
N GLN A 391 -15.92 -16.59 -14.52
CA GLN A 391 -16.02 -18.04 -14.65
C GLN A 391 -14.95 -18.73 -13.81
N ALA A 392 -15.36 -19.68 -12.96
CA ALA A 392 -14.47 -20.65 -12.36
C ALA A 392 -14.50 -21.94 -13.17
N VAL A 393 -13.33 -22.48 -13.51
CA VAL A 393 -13.17 -23.69 -14.33
C VAL A 393 -12.38 -24.70 -13.53
N ASN A 394 -13.02 -25.79 -13.15
CA ASN A 394 -12.36 -26.98 -12.63
C ASN A 394 -12.21 -28.00 -13.76
N ASN A 395 -11.01 -28.13 -14.32
CA ASN A 395 -10.72 -29.19 -15.29
C ASN A 395 -9.80 -30.27 -14.73
N SER A 396 -9.58 -30.28 -13.41
CA SER A 396 -8.82 -31.33 -12.77
C SER A 396 -9.71 -32.56 -12.48
N THR A 397 -9.18 -33.74 -12.80
CA THR A 397 -9.74 -35.03 -12.37
C THR A 397 -8.96 -35.65 -11.21
N SER A 398 -7.96 -34.94 -10.69
CA SER A 398 -7.17 -35.41 -9.57
C SER A 398 -8.01 -35.37 -8.29
N GLY A 399 -7.96 -36.42 -7.46
CA GLY A 399 -8.87 -36.59 -6.32
C GLY A 399 -8.87 -35.44 -5.29
N GLY A 400 -9.83 -35.51 -4.35
CA GLY A 400 -10.27 -34.40 -3.49
C GLY A 400 -9.26 -33.70 -2.56
N LEU A 401 -7.98 -34.09 -2.57
CA LEU A 401 -6.92 -33.35 -1.85
C LEU A 401 -6.31 -32.22 -2.69
N THR A 402 -6.29 -32.33 -4.02
CA THR A 402 -5.52 -31.39 -4.86
C THR A 402 -6.24 -30.97 -6.14
N GLY A 403 -7.35 -31.59 -6.54
CA GLY A 403 -8.06 -31.25 -7.79
C GLY A 403 -9.29 -30.35 -7.64
N TRP A 404 -9.43 -29.62 -6.52
CA TRP A 404 -10.60 -28.80 -6.26
C TRP A 404 -10.26 -27.31 -6.15
N MET A 405 -11.27 -26.46 -6.35
CA MET A 405 -11.16 -25.02 -6.16
C MET A 405 -12.47 -24.44 -5.61
N GLY A 406 -12.39 -23.28 -4.97
CA GLY A 406 -13.57 -22.58 -4.50
C GLY A 406 -13.34 -21.08 -4.35
N PHE A 407 -14.43 -20.32 -4.36
CA PHE A 407 -14.36 -18.88 -4.21
C PHE A 407 -15.57 -18.29 -3.51
N SER A 408 -15.38 -17.10 -2.94
CA SER A 408 -16.45 -16.29 -2.34
C SER A 408 -16.27 -14.81 -2.68
N ASN A 409 -17.35 -14.04 -2.51
CA ASN A 409 -17.39 -12.58 -2.64
C ASN A 409 -16.81 -12.02 -3.94
N PRO A 410 -17.26 -12.43 -5.13
CA PRO A 410 -16.87 -11.77 -6.38
C PRO A 410 -17.45 -10.36 -6.47
N VAL A 411 -16.57 -9.37 -6.39
CA VAL A 411 -16.94 -7.95 -6.30
C VAL A 411 -16.15 -7.10 -7.27
N GLN A 412 -16.76 -5.99 -7.69
CA GLN A 412 -16.07 -4.87 -8.32
C GLN A 412 -15.78 -3.82 -7.25
N GLN A 413 -14.57 -3.26 -7.28
CA GLN A 413 -14.14 -2.26 -6.31
C GLN A 413 -13.31 -1.18 -6.97
N ARG A 414 -13.41 0.01 -6.39
CA ARG A 414 -12.38 1.04 -6.55
C ARG A 414 -11.39 0.91 -5.39
N PRO A 415 -10.08 0.88 -5.64
CA PRO A 415 -9.11 1.03 -4.56
C PRO A 415 -9.34 2.36 -3.85
N GLU A 416 -9.64 2.33 -2.56
CA GLU A 416 -9.86 3.55 -1.79
C GLU A 416 -8.52 4.10 -1.34
N GLN A 417 -7.66 3.25 -0.77
CA GLN A 417 -6.38 3.67 -0.25
C GLN A 417 -5.25 2.69 -0.55
N MET A 418 -4.11 3.25 -0.97
CA MET A 418 -2.84 2.55 -1.07
C MET A 418 -1.71 3.29 -0.36
N THR A 419 -0.68 2.57 0.11
CA THR A 419 0.52 3.17 0.71
C THR A 419 1.80 2.77 -0.03
N THR A 420 2.70 3.74 -0.23
CA THR A 420 4.03 3.55 -0.79
C THR A 420 5.08 3.97 0.23
N VAL A 421 6.20 3.27 0.25
CA VAL A 421 7.32 3.55 1.16
C VAL A 421 8.63 3.51 0.40
N VAL A 422 9.64 4.21 0.91
CA VAL A 422 11.00 4.06 0.36
C VAL A 422 11.68 2.81 0.89
N ALA A 423 11.35 2.33 2.10
CA ALA A 423 11.86 1.09 2.67
C ALA A 423 10.84 0.44 3.62
N ASN A 424 11.04 -0.84 3.96
CA ASN A 424 10.22 -1.62 4.89
C ASN A 424 11.07 -2.68 5.61
N ALA A 425 10.93 -2.80 6.93
CA ALA A 425 11.64 -3.77 7.76
C ALA A 425 11.06 -5.21 7.75
N GLY A 426 9.92 -5.46 7.09
CA GLY A 426 9.29 -6.80 6.99
C GLY A 426 8.47 -7.22 8.23
N ASN A 427 7.88 -8.43 8.21
CA ASN A 427 6.81 -8.82 9.17
C ASN A 427 7.23 -9.25 10.58
N GLN A 428 8.48 -9.70 10.80
CA GLN A 428 8.79 -10.38 12.07
C GLN A 428 9.14 -9.45 13.23
N ALA A 429 9.39 -8.18 12.94
CA ALA A 429 9.44 -7.05 13.85
C ALA A 429 9.97 -5.86 13.06
N PRO A 430 9.62 -4.64 13.44
CA PRO A 430 10.41 -3.48 13.07
C PRO A 430 11.91 -3.72 13.37
N GLY A 431 12.77 -3.47 12.39
CA GLY A 431 14.21 -3.80 12.44
C GLY A 431 14.63 -5.16 11.87
N ALA A 432 13.70 -6.01 11.42
CA ALA A 432 13.98 -7.37 10.94
C ALA A 432 14.26 -7.44 9.42
N TYR A 433 15.28 -6.71 8.94
CA TYR A 433 15.67 -6.68 7.50
C TYR A 433 16.28 -7.99 6.95
N LEU A 434 16.25 -9.07 7.74
CA LEU A 434 16.64 -10.41 7.30
C LEU A 434 15.46 -11.21 6.74
N ASN A 435 14.25 -10.65 6.79
CA ASN A 435 13.06 -11.31 6.27
C ASN A 435 12.97 -11.20 4.75
N TRP A 436 12.28 -12.16 4.14
CA TRP A 436 12.09 -12.25 2.69
C TRP A 436 11.25 -11.09 2.12
N ASP A 437 10.50 -10.39 2.97
CA ASP A 437 9.60 -9.28 2.66
C ASP A 437 10.13 -7.91 3.10
N ALA A 438 11.38 -7.85 3.57
CA ALA A 438 12.04 -6.59 3.88
C ALA A 438 12.61 -5.96 2.61
N HIS A 439 12.42 -4.65 2.46
CA HIS A 439 12.89 -3.87 1.32
C HIS A 439 13.70 -2.68 1.83
N ASN A 440 14.91 -2.51 1.30
CA ASN A 440 15.65 -1.28 1.51
C ASN A 440 15.30 -0.26 0.43
N ARG A 441 15.81 0.96 0.58
CA ARG A 441 15.63 2.04 -0.39
C ARG A 441 16.02 1.67 -1.81
N ASN A 442 17.11 0.91 -1.97
CA ASN A 442 17.67 0.50 -3.26
C ASN A 442 17.75 1.69 -4.24
N SER A 443 18.29 2.81 -3.77
CA SER A 443 18.38 4.07 -4.52
C SER A 443 17.03 4.59 -5.05
N GLY A 444 15.92 4.24 -4.39
CA GLY A 444 14.56 4.64 -4.73
C GLY A 444 13.79 3.66 -5.60
N ALA A 445 14.39 2.54 -6.01
CA ALA A 445 13.72 1.57 -6.88
C ALA A 445 12.44 1.00 -6.27
N TYR A 446 12.43 0.75 -4.96
CA TYR A 446 11.24 0.20 -4.29
C TYR A 446 10.08 1.19 -4.26
N LEU A 447 10.35 2.47 -3.96
CA LEU A 447 9.33 3.53 -4.06
C LEU A 447 8.76 3.62 -5.48
N VAL A 448 9.61 3.53 -6.50
CA VAL A 448 9.18 3.58 -7.91
C VAL A 448 8.26 2.40 -8.25
N GLU A 449 8.60 1.19 -7.80
CA GLU A 449 7.75 0.00 -7.97
C GLU A 449 6.36 0.22 -7.34
N MET A 450 6.32 0.63 -6.07
CA MET A 450 5.06 0.84 -5.35
C MET A 450 4.22 1.97 -5.96
N MET A 451 4.86 3.08 -6.35
CA MET A 451 4.19 4.18 -7.04
C MET A 451 3.67 3.78 -8.42
N THR A 452 4.31 2.82 -9.09
CA THR A 452 3.85 2.28 -10.38
C THR A 452 2.58 1.49 -10.20
N ALA A 453 2.51 0.64 -9.17
CA ALA A 453 1.27 -0.03 -8.82
C ALA A 453 0.16 0.99 -8.50
N ALA A 454 0.44 2.00 -7.68
CA ALA A 454 -0.54 3.05 -7.39
C ALA A 454 -0.98 3.83 -8.64
N TYR A 455 -0.09 3.97 -9.63
CA TYR A 455 -0.43 4.55 -10.93
C TYR A 455 -1.38 3.61 -11.68
N GLU A 456 -1.12 2.32 -11.77
CA GLU A 456 -2.03 1.41 -12.48
C GLU A 456 -3.44 1.35 -11.86
N TYR A 457 -3.52 1.34 -10.53
CA TYR A 457 -4.78 1.14 -9.80
C TYR A 457 -5.60 2.42 -9.57
N GLU A 458 -4.97 3.60 -9.55
CA GLU A 458 -5.63 4.89 -9.26
C GLU A 458 -6.49 4.90 -7.99
N PRO A 459 -5.88 4.72 -6.80
CA PRO A 459 -6.63 4.79 -5.57
C PRO A 459 -7.23 6.18 -5.34
N GLU A 460 -8.26 6.29 -4.51
CA GLU A 460 -8.78 7.60 -4.11
C GLU A 460 -7.75 8.38 -3.30
N ILE A 461 -7.04 7.68 -2.41
CA ILE A 461 -5.98 8.20 -1.55
C ILE A 461 -4.71 7.36 -1.70
N LEU A 462 -3.59 8.03 -1.92
CA LEU A 462 -2.26 7.44 -1.96
C LEU A 462 -1.44 8.02 -0.82
N MET A 463 -1.02 7.21 0.14
CA MET A 463 -0.13 7.63 1.21
C MET A 463 1.32 7.33 0.82
N VAL A 464 2.21 8.27 1.06
CA VAL A 464 3.66 8.04 1.12
C VAL A 464 4.03 7.91 2.59
N GLN A 465 4.86 6.94 2.97
CA GLN A 465 5.45 6.88 4.30
C GLN A 465 6.97 6.97 4.21
N GLN A 466 7.63 7.84 4.98
CA GLN A 466 7.06 8.86 5.90
C GLN A 466 7.96 10.08 6.08
N TRP A 467 7.49 11.06 6.85
CA TRP A 467 8.19 12.32 7.08
C TRP A 467 8.30 12.64 8.57
N ASN A 468 9.54 12.81 9.05
CA ASN A 468 9.86 13.13 10.44
C ASN A 468 9.70 11.90 11.37
N GLU A 469 10.10 10.72 10.89
CA GLU A 469 10.26 9.53 11.70
C GLU A 469 11.73 9.14 11.74
N PHE A 470 12.43 9.57 12.80
CA PHE A 470 13.84 9.26 13.08
C PHE A 470 13.95 8.47 14.38
N GLY A 471 13.47 7.23 14.37
CA GLY A 471 13.39 6.41 15.55
C GLY A 471 13.39 4.91 15.24
N ARG A 472 14.07 4.15 16.09
CA ARG A 472 13.85 2.71 16.11
C ARG A 472 12.42 2.44 16.59
N PRO A 473 11.77 1.40 16.08
CA PRO A 473 12.40 0.30 15.35
C PRO A 473 12.29 0.33 13.81
N ASP A 474 11.49 1.22 13.25
CA ASP A 474 11.31 1.35 11.79
C ASP A 474 12.51 2.00 11.09
N GLN A 475 13.31 2.77 11.83
CA GLN A 475 14.54 3.40 11.33
C GLN A 475 15.81 2.74 11.88
N TYR A 476 16.27 1.68 11.21
CA TYR A 476 17.44 0.91 11.67
C TYR A 476 18.77 1.37 11.06
N SER A 477 18.74 1.81 9.81
CA SER A 477 19.92 2.21 9.03
C SER A 477 19.51 3.16 7.90
N VAL A 478 20.44 3.94 7.39
CA VAL A 478 20.22 4.86 6.27
C VAL A 478 19.51 4.17 5.08
N ALA A 479 19.95 2.96 4.71
CA ALA A 479 19.36 2.20 3.60
C ALA A 479 18.02 1.54 3.95
N GLY A 480 17.77 1.23 5.23
CA GLY A 480 16.53 0.59 5.70
C GLY A 480 15.47 1.57 6.19
N SER A 481 15.81 2.85 6.28
CA SER A 481 14.92 3.91 6.76
C SER A 481 13.86 4.23 5.73
N ASN A 482 12.61 4.39 6.18
CA ASN A 482 11.49 4.77 5.32
C ASN A 482 11.19 6.27 5.37
N ASP A 483 11.97 7.05 6.11
CA ASP A 483 11.85 8.51 6.17
C ASP A 483 12.29 9.18 4.85
N ILE A 484 11.71 10.32 4.46
CA ILE A 484 12.14 11.06 3.25
C ILE A 484 12.58 12.50 3.52
N GLU A 485 12.56 12.94 4.77
CA GLU A 485 13.05 14.27 5.16
C GLU A 485 14.51 14.43 4.75
N PRO A 486 14.92 15.57 4.18
CA PRO A 486 16.31 15.78 3.82
C PRO A 486 17.30 15.61 4.98
N THR A 487 18.35 14.82 4.76
CA THR A 487 19.39 14.52 5.76
C THR A 487 20.77 15.02 5.35
N LYS A 488 21.63 15.31 6.32
CA LYS A 488 23.02 15.69 6.09
C LYS A 488 23.76 14.53 5.42
N VAL A 489 24.61 14.85 4.45
CA VAL A 489 25.47 13.87 3.77
C VAL A 489 26.91 14.34 3.90
N THR A 490 27.73 13.59 4.65
CA THR A 490 29.19 13.78 4.66
C THR A 490 29.91 12.70 3.88
N ARG A 491 29.25 11.55 3.68
CA ARG A 491 29.74 10.44 2.87
C ARG A 491 28.63 9.92 1.96
N LEU A 492 28.73 10.19 0.67
CA LEU A 492 27.85 9.63 -0.37
C LEU A 492 28.47 8.37 -0.97
N ALA A 493 27.90 7.20 -0.67
CA ALA A 493 28.47 5.89 -1.02
C ALA A 493 27.39 4.79 -1.19
N GLY A 494 26.29 5.09 -1.88
CA GLY A 494 25.18 4.16 -2.09
C GLY A 494 24.58 3.69 -0.76
N ALA A 495 24.38 2.39 -0.60
CA ALA A 495 23.88 1.79 0.65
C ALA A 495 24.76 2.05 1.89
N LYS A 496 26.00 2.53 1.71
CA LYS A 496 26.93 2.92 2.81
C LYS A 496 26.92 4.42 3.09
N SER A 497 26.02 5.19 2.49
CA SER A 497 25.90 6.62 2.76
C SER A 497 25.51 6.88 4.22
N ASP A 498 25.85 8.06 4.74
CA ASP A 498 25.46 8.52 6.08
C ASP A 498 24.16 9.34 6.10
N GLY A 499 23.60 9.58 4.92
CA GLY A 499 22.33 10.25 4.69
C GLY A 499 21.96 10.21 3.21
N TRP A 500 20.95 10.97 2.83
CA TRP A 500 20.42 11.01 1.46
C TRP A 500 20.19 12.43 0.91
N GLY A 501 20.50 13.48 1.66
CA GLY A 501 20.35 14.85 1.17
C GLY A 501 18.91 15.10 0.76
N PHE A 502 18.72 15.81 -0.34
CA PHE A 502 17.43 16.12 -0.94
C PHE A 502 16.97 15.08 -1.98
N TYR A 503 17.65 13.94 -2.12
CA TYR A 503 17.36 12.97 -3.19
C TYR A 503 15.92 12.43 -3.14
N TYR A 504 15.45 11.98 -1.97
CA TYR A 504 14.10 11.43 -1.82
C TYR A 504 13.01 12.51 -1.93
N LEU A 505 13.26 13.72 -1.45
CA LEU A 505 12.39 14.87 -1.69
C LEU A 505 12.19 15.12 -3.20
N LYS A 506 13.29 15.10 -3.96
CA LYS A 506 13.28 15.27 -5.42
C LYS A 506 12.60 14.11 -6.13
N LEU A 507 12.88 12.87 -5.73
CA LEU A 507 12.30 11.68 -6.33
C LEU A 507 10.78 11.64 -6.13
N VAL A 508 10.28 11.90 -4.92
CA VAL A 508 8.84 12.00 -4.65
C VAL A 508 8.22 13.12 -5.48
N ARG A 509 8.86 14.29 -5.56
CA ARG A 509 8.40 15.40 -6.41
C ARG A 509 8.24 14.99 -7.87
N ASP A 510 9.24 14.33 -8.44
CA ASP A 510 9.20 13.88 -9.85
C ASP A 510 8.12 12.82 -10.07
N LEU A 511 8.00 11.84 -9.18
CA LEU A 511 7.00 10.78 -9.30
C LEU A 511 5.58 11.35 -9.17
N VAL A 512 5.33 12.25 -8.22
CA VAL A 512 4.03 12.94 -8.08
C VAL A 512 3.71 13.79 -9.31
N ASP A 513 4.69 14.53 -9.85
CA ASP A 513 4.49 15.34 -11.07
C ASP A 513 4.14 14.46 -12.28
N GLN A 514 4.82 13.33 -12.44
CA GLN A 514 4.55 12.37 -13.51
C GLN A 514 3.19 11.68 -13.34
N TYR A 515 2.88 11.24 -12.12
CA TYR A 515 1.59 10.64 -11.77
C TYR A 515 0.45 11.56 -12.20
N ARG A 516 0.54 12.85 -11.84
CA ARG A 516 -0.48 13.85 -12.19
C ARG A 516 -0.53 14.20 -13.67
N ALA A 517 0.60 14.09 -14.38
CA ALA A 517 0.65 14.37 -15.80
C ALA A 517 0.03 13.27 -16.67
N GLY A 518 -0.22 12.08 -16.13
CA GLY A 518 -0.80 10.95 -16.88
C GLY A 518 0.09 10.46 -18.02
N LYS A 519 1.40 10.72 -17.94
CA LYS A 519 2.41 10.31 -18.93
C LYS A 519 2.83 8.85 -18.71
N PRO A 520 3.58 8.23 -19.64
CA PRO A 520 4.24 6.95 -19.36
C PRO A 520 4.97 7.01 -18.02
N PHE A 521 4.69 6.04 -17.16
CA PHE A 521 5.13 5.99 -15.77
C PHE A 521 5.74 4.61 -15.49
N PRO A 522 6.86 4.51 -14.76
CA PRO A 522 7.70 5.60 -14.24
C PRO A 522 8.76 6.02 -15.27
N ALA A 523 8.95 7.33 -15.47
CA ALA A 523 10.00 7.89 -16.32
C ALA A 523 11.01 8.67 -15.45
N VAL A 524 11.66 7.97 -14.52
CA VAL A 524 12.69 8.54 -13.63
C VAL A 524 14.03 7.84 -13.83
N THR A 525 15.12 8.57 -13.63
CA THR A 525 16.47 8.00 -13.57
C THR A 525 16.90 7.93 -12.11
N LEU A 526 17.18 6.73 -11.63
CA LEU A 526 17.67 6.50 -10.27
C LEU A 526 19.17 6.78 -10.18
N ASP A 527 19.60 7.32 -9.04
CA ASP A 527 21.00 7.63 -8.77
C ASP A 527 21.58 6.68 -7.71
N THR A 528 22.39 5.73 -8.18
CA THR A 528 22.98 4.68 -7.34
C THR A 528 24.04 5.17 -6.34
N ARG A 529 24.40 6.46 -6.40
CA ARG A 529 25.21 7.11 -5.35
C ARG A 529 24.44 7.26 -4.05
N TYR A 530 23.11 7.30 -4.11
CA TYR A 530 22.23 7.42 -2.95
C TYR A 530 21.79 6.04 -2.42
N PRO A 531 21.52 5.93 -1.10
CA PRO A 531 21.17 4.68 -0.44
C PRO A 531 19.90 4.02 -0.97
#